data_AF-A0A228IIE7-F1
#
_entry.id   AF-A0A228IIE7-F1
#
_cell.length_a   1.000
_cell.length_b   1.000
_cell.length_c   1.000
_cell.angle_alpha   90.00
_cell.angle_beta   90.00
_cell.angle_gamma   90.00
#
_symmetry.space_group_name_H-M   'P 1'
#
loop_
_entity.id
_entity.type
_entity.pdbx_description
1 polymer ?
#
loop_
_entity_poly.entity_id
_entity_poly.type
_entity_poly.pdbx_seq_one_letter_code
_entity_poly.pdbx_strand_id
1 'polypeptide(L)'
;MQPLGTLNRVAAHVVFNSFPQLNIVPENLAKAGVSIEPQGAVVTIIEAMTGTINSPEPYVQVHLTIALNKTSPVADLFKRQIQQYGVLGDVDVYTDSPVLSKYTIKNVSIQSQGAVNTAGTDGTFTVTLAGTWYVNDSMWI
;
A
#
# COMPACT_ATOMS: atom_id res chain seq x y z
N MET A 1 32.76 16.88 12.10
CA MET A 1 31.72 15.83 12.10
C MET A 1 30.50 16.44 11.44
N GLN A 2 30.28 16.15 10.15
CA GLN A 2 29.12 16.66 9.43
C GLN A 2 27.87 16.06 10.07
N PRO A 3 26.84 16.85 10.42
CA PRO A 3 25.60 16.27 10.95
C PRO A 3 25.10 15.26 9.93
N LEU A 4 24.97 13.99 10.34
CA LEU A 4 24.27 13.01 9.52
C LEU A 4 22.87 13.58 9.32
N GLY A 5 22.54 13.95 8.07
CA GLY A 5 21.25 14.54 7.74
C GLY A 5 20.13 13.70 8.34
N THR A 6 19.13 14.37 8.92
CA THR A 6 17.96 13.74 9.53
C THR A 6 17.45 12.63 8.63
N LEU A 7 17.49 11.39 9.11
CA LEU A 7 16.87 10.27 8.41
C LEU A 7 15.36 10.49 8.48
N ASN A 8 14.80 11.10 7.44
CA ASN A 8 13.36 11.31 7.30
C ASN A 8 12.68 9.95 7.07
N ARG A 9 12.46 9.20 8.15
CA ARG A 9 11.55 8.07 8.17
C ARG A 9 10.16 8.64 8.34
N VAL A 10 9.53 8.96 7.21
CA VAL A 10 8.15 9.45 7.19
C VAL A 10 7.26 8.31 7.65
N ALA A 11 6.48 8.55 8.69
CA ALA A 11 5.61 7.57 9.29
C ALA A 11 4.38 7.39 8.39
N ALA A 12 4.14 6.15 7.97
CA ALA A 12 3.01 5.80 7.11
C ALA A 12 1.82 5.40 7.98
N HIS A 13 0.64 5.90 7.60
CA HIS A 13 -0.64 5.55 8.16
C HIS A 13 -1.47 4.88 7.07
N VAL A 14 -2.06 3.73 7.40
CA VAL A 14 -2.98 3.02 6.51
C VAL A 14 -4.31 2.89 7.24
N VAL A 15 -5.34 3.51 6.67
CA VAL A 15 -6.68 3.55 7.25
C VAL A 15 -7.64 2.77 6.36
N PHE A 16 -8.26 1.74 6.94
CA PHE A 16 -9.28 0.93 6.30
C PHE A 16 -10.65 1.45 6.72
N ASN A 17 -11.41 2.01 5.77
CA ASN A 17 -12.69 2.65 6.09
C ASN A 17 -13.74 1.63 6.59
N SER A 18 -13.73 0.44 6.01
CA SER A 18 -14.67 -0.64 6.36
C SER A 18 -14.25 -1.45 7.60
N PHE A 19 -12.96 -1.42 7.97
CA PHE A 19 -12.39 -2.24 9.04
C PHE A 19 -11.39 -1.44 9.89
N PRO A 20 -11.85 -0.48 10.71
CA PRO A 20 -10.95 0.42 11.46
C PRO A 20 -10.05 -0.32 12.46
N GLN A 21 -10.43 -1.53 12.87
CA GLN A 21 -9.60 -2.42 13.70
C GLN A 21 -8.29 -2.86 13.04
N LEU A 22 -8.20 -2.78 11.71
CA LEU A 22 -7.00 -3.10 10.93
C LEU A 22 -6.16 -1.87 10.64
N ASN A 23 -6.52 -0.69 11.18
CA ASN A 23 -5.77 0.53 10.95
C ASN A 23 -4.34 0.41 11.45
N ILE A 24 -3.41 0.84 10.60
CA ILE A 24 -1.99 0.74 10.86
C ILE A 24 -1.48 2.12 11.20
N VAL A 25 -0.97 2.21 12.43
CA VAL A 25 -0.19 3.34 12.91
C VAL A 25 1.30 3.00 12.85
N PRO A 26 2.17 4.02 12.80
CA PRO A 26 3.61 3.82 12.68
C PRO A 26 4.23 2.87 13.71
N GLU A 27 3.68 2.82 14.92
CA GLU A 27 4.14 1.94 16.02
C GLU A 27 4.01 0.45 15.70
N ASN A 28 3.08 0.09 14.81
CA ASN A 28 2.82 -1.28 14.40
C ASN A 28 3.70 -1.73 13.22
N LEU A 29 4.40 -0.79 12.57
CA LEU A 29 5.19 -1.06 11.39
C LEU A 29 6.60 -1.58 11.72
N ALA A 30 7.03 -2.56 10.95
CA ALA A 30 8.40 -3.04 10.95
C ALA A 30 9.31 -2.07 10.16
N LYS A 31 10.63 -2.30 10.22
CA LYS A 31 11.63 -1.39 9.62
C LYS A 31 11.39 -1.11 8.12
N ALA A 32 10.82 -2.06 7.39
CA ALA A 32 10.51 -1.96 5.96
C ALA A 32 9.29 -1.08 5.64
N GLY A 33 8.43 -0.77 6.62
CA GLY A 33 7.31 0.17 6.46
C GLY A 33 6.22 -0.31 5.52
N VAL A 34 5.70 0.62 4.72
CA VAL A 34 4.63 0.41 3.74
C VAL A 34 5.15 0.79 2.36
N SER A 35 4.97 -0.10 1.37
CA SER A 35 5.35 0.13 -0.03
C SER A 35 4.12 0.09 -0.92
N ILE A 36 4.01 1.04 -1.83
CA ILE A 36 2.93 1.14 -2.83
C ILE A 36 3.58 0.93 -4.21
N GLU A 37 3.17 -0.13 -4.90
CA GLU A 37 3.70 -0.54 -6.20
C GLU A 37 2.58 -0.58 -7.24
N PRO A 38 2.42 0.46 -8.07
CA PRO A 38 1.53 0.42 -9.20
C PRO A 38 1.96 -0.66 -10.20
N GLN A 39 1.02 -1.53 -10.56
CA GLN A 39 1.14 -2.60 -11.53
C GLN A 39 0.45 -2.14 -12.82
N GLY A 40 1.22 -1.56 -13.74
CA GLY A 40 0.71 -1.10 -15.04
C GLY A 40 1.29 0.24 -15.49
N ALA A 41 1.01 0.60 -16.74
CA ALA A 41 1.41 1.88 -17.31
C ALA A 41 0.27 2.90 -17.12
N VAL A 42 0.54 3.99 -16.41
CA VAL A 42 -0.45 5.08 -16.23
C VAL A 42 -0.88 5.70 -17.58
N VAL A 43 0.02 5.67 -18.56
CA VAL A 43 -0.23 6.05 -19.94
C VAL A 43 0.41 5.00 -20.82
N THR A 44 -0.39 4.29 -21.59
CA THR A 44 0.11 3.37 -22.61
C THR A 44 0.37 4.16 -23.89
N ILE A 45 1.61 4.13 -24.36
CA ILE A 45 2.00 4.74 -25.63
C ILE A 45 1.70 3.75 -26.74
N ILE A 46 0.80 4.13 -27.65
CA ILE A 46 0.48 3.36 -28.84
C ILE A 46 1.19 4.02 -30.03
N GLU A 47 2.11 3.28 -30.66
CA GLU A 47 2.79 3.74 -31.87
C GLU A 47 1.90 3.49 -33.09
N ALA A 48 1.49 4.57 -33.76
CA ALA A 48 0.80 4.53 -35.05
C ALA A 48 1.77 4.90 -36.18
N MET A 49 1.45 4.54 -37.42
CA MET A 49 2.28 4.83 -38.61
C MET A 49 2.53 6.34 -38.86
N THR A 50 1.85 7.23 -38.13
CA THR A 50 1.97 8.70 -38.28
C THR A 50 2.38 9.40 -36.99
N GLY A 51 2.68 8.66 -35.92
CA GLY A 51 3.14 9.23 -34.65
C GLY A 51 2.72 8.42 -33.41
N THR A 52 3.12 8.92 -32.25
CA THR A 52 2.88 8.34 -30.94
C THR A 52 1.57 8.88 -30.34
N ILE A 53 0.61 8.01 -30.02
CA ILE A 53 -0.65 8.39 -29.35
C ILE A 53 -0.56 7.96 -27.89
N ASN A 54 -0.82 8.90 -26.98
CA ASN A 54 -0.88 8.62 -25.54
C ASN A 54 -2.30 8.14 -25.20
N SER A 55 -2.44 6.89 -24.74
CA SER A 55 -3.69 6.33 -24.23
C SER A 55 -3.65 6.31 -22.70
N PRO A 56 -4.19 7.34 -22.01
CA PRO A 56 -4.27 7.35 -20.56
C PRO A 56 -5.24 6.27 -20.07
N GLU A 57 -4.79 5.42 -19.15
CA GLU A 57 -5.67 4.43 -18.53
C GLU A 57 -6.51 5.10 -17.42
N PRO A 58 -7.79 4.72 -17.23
CA PRO A 58 -8.64 5.29 -16.17
C PRO A 58 -8.33 4.72 -14.78
N TYR A 59 -7.69 3.55 -14.73
CA TYR A 59 -7.35 2.87 -13.47
C TYR A 59 -6.09 2.04 -13.62
N VAL A 60 -5.32 1.94 -12.54
CA VAL A 60 -4.13 1.07 -12.45
C VAL A 60 -4.27 0.18 -11.23
N GLN A 61 -3.93 -1.11 -11.37
CA GLN A 61 -3.88 -2.01 -10.22
C GLN A 61 -2.67 -1.65 -9.37
N VAL A 62 -2.82 -1.67 -8.05
CA VAL A 62 -1.73 -1.33 -7.11
C VAL A 62 -1.55 -2.47 -6.13
N HIS A 63 -0.29 -2.86 -5.91
CA HIS A 63 0.11 -3.74 -4.82
C HIS A 63 0.62 -2.90 -3.65
N LEU A 64 -0.03 -3.06 -2.51
CA LEU A 64 0.33 -2.41 -1.26
C LEU A 64 0.95 -3.46 -0.34
N THR A 65 2.26 -3.38 -0.14
CA THR A 65 2.97 -4.29 0.77
C THR A 65 3.17 -3.60 2.11
N ILE A 66 2.69 -4.24 3.17
CA ILE A 66 2.72 -3.73 4.55
C ILE A 66 3.58 -4.67 5.38
N ALA A 67 4.66 -4.14 5.96
CA ALA A 67 5.48 -4.88 6.91
C ALA A 67 5.08 -4.50 8.35
N LEU A 68 4.41 -5.43 9.04
CA LEU A 68 3.98 -5.29 10.43
C LEU A 68 4.95 -5.99 11.38
N ASN A 69 4.99 -5.56 12.64
CA ASN A 69 5.68 -6.30 13.70
C ASN A 69 4.82 -7.48 14.16
N LYS A 70 5.41 -8.68 14.25
CA LYS A 70 4.73 -9.90 14.75
C LYS A 70 4.20 -9.76 16.18
N THR A 71 4.83 -8.90 16.98
CA THR A 71 4.43 -8.63 18.37
C THR A 71 3.25 -7.66 18.48
N SER A 72 2.84 -7.02 17.38
CA SER A 72 1.70 -6.11 17.38
C SER A 72 0.38 -6.89 17.36
N PRO A 73 -0.64 -6.49 18.15
CA PRO A 73 -1.97 -7.10 18.10
C PRO A 73 -2.64 -6.97 16.72
N VAL A 74 -2.24 -5.97 15.93
CA VAL A 74 -2.75 -5.77 14.56
C VAL A 74 -2.34 -6.91 13.63
N ALA A 75 -1.17 -7.54 13.83
CA ALA A 75 -0.74 -8.67 13.01
C ALA A 75 -1.66 -9.89 13.18
N ASP A 76 -2.14 -10.16 14.40
CA ASP A 76 -3.10 -11.24 14.66
C ASP A 76 -4.48 -10.93 14.05
N LEU A 77 -4.92 -9.68 14.11
CA LEU A 77 -6.16 -9.24 13.46
C LEU A 77 -6.10 -9.44 11.94
N PHE A 78 -4.98 -9.09 11.29
CA PHE A 78 -4.79 -9.37 9.86
C PHE A 78 -4.84 -10.86 9.55
N LYS A 79 -4.20 -11.70 10.37
CA LYS A 79 -4.25 -13.16 10.21
C LYS A 79 -5.68 -13.70 10.30
N ARG A 80 -6.47 -13.23 11.28
CA ARG A 80 -7.88 -13.62 11.44
C ARG A 80 -8.73 -13.14 10.28
N GLN A 81 -8.49 -11.91 9.81
CA GLN A 81 -9.19 -11.36 8.66
C GLN A 81 -8.91 -12.17 7.39
N ILE A 82 -7.66 -12.57 7.15
CA ILE A 82 -7.29 -13.45 6.02
C ILE A 82 -8.10 -14.76 6.05
N GLN A 83 -8.36 -15.31 7.24
CA GLN A 83 -9.12 -16.55 7.40
C GLN A 83 -10.64 -16.36 7.22
N GLN A 84 -11.16 -15.18 7.50
CA GLN A 84 -12.61 -14.92 7.49
C GLN A 84 -13.08 -14.26 6.19
N TYR A 85 -12.41 -13.18 5.77
CA TYR A 85 -12.84 -12.37 4.64
C TYR A 85 -11.69 -11.54 4.07
N GLY A 86 -11.24 -11.90 2.86
CA GLY A 86 -10.10 -11.28 2.20
C GLY A 86 -10.37 -9.93 1.53
N VAL A 87 -11.62 -9.43 1.49
CA VAL A 87 -11.94 -8.14 0.85
C VAL A 87 -12.04 -7.04 1.92
N LEU A 88 -11.26 -5.98 1.75
CA LEU A 88 -11.12 -4.90 2.74
C LEU A 88 -11.81 -3.59 2.34
N GLY A 89 -12.21 -3.46 1.06
CA GLY A 89 -12.92 -2.28 0.55
C GLY A 89 -11.98 -1.11 0.29
N ASP A 90 -12.30 0.08 0.77
CA ASP A 90 -11.53 1.28 0.47
C ASP A 90 -10.47 1.57 1.53
N VAL A 91 -9.27 1.94 1.07
CA VAL A 91 -8.10 2.18 1.92
C VAL A 91 -7.45 3.50 1.56
N ASP A 92 -7.24 4.32 2.58
CA ASP A 92 -6.47 5.55 2.48
C ASP A 92 -5.07 5.33 3.08
N VAL A 93 -4.04 5.54 2.27
CA VAL A 93 -2.64 5.52 2.69
C VAL A 93 -2.12 6.95 2.68
N TYR A 94 -1.66 7.44 3.81
CA TYR A 94 -1.06 8.77 3.92
C TYR A 94 0.18 8.74 4.80
N THR A 95 1.00 9.75 4.65
CA THR A 95 2.22 9.91 5.43
C THR A 95 2.11 11.17 6.28
N ASP A 96 2.89 11.28 7.36
CA ASP A 96 2.91 12.51 8.20
C ASP A 96 3.42 13.77 7.46
N SER A 97 3.97 13.63 6.25
CA SER A 97 4.39 14.75 5.42
C SER A 97 3.18 15.49 4.81
N PRO A 98 3.05 16.81 5.02
CA PRO A 98 1.98 17.62 4.41
C PRO A 98 2.17 17.81 2.90
N VAL A 99 3.31 17.40 2.34
CA VAL A 99 3.65 17.57 0.92
C VAL A 99 3.10 16.43 0.07
N LEU A 100 3.00 15.22 0.63
CA LEU A 100 2.51 14.04 -0.10
C LEU A 100 1.01 13.86 0.16
N SER A 101 0.19 14.06 -0.87
CA SER A 101 -1.25 13.82 -0.80
C SER A 101 -1.55 12.35 -0.49
N LYS A 102 -2.67 12.09 0.19
CA LYS A 102 -3.13 10.73 0.47
C LYS A 102 -3.35 9.93 -0.82
N TYR A 103 -2.99 8.66 -0.80
CA TYR A 103 -3.35 7.68 -1.82
C TYR A 103 -4.64 6.99 -1.40
N THR A 104 -5.71 7.20 -2.16
CA THR A 104 -6.97 6.47 -1.98
C THR A 104 -6.99 5.29 -2.95
N ILE A 105 -6.90 4.07 -2.41
CA ILE A 105 -6.98 2.82 -3.15
C ILE A 105 -8.36 2.22 -2.93
N LYS A 106 -9.02 1.86 -4.02
CA LYS A 106 -10.39 1.34 -4.04
C LYS A 106 -10.40 -0.16 -4.22
N ASN A 107 -11.43 -0.81 -3.69
CA ASN A 107 -11.64 -2.26 -3.82
C ASN A 107 -10.40 -3.10 -3.46
N VAL A 108 -9.80 -2.79 -2.32
CA VAL A 108 -8.63 -3.46 -1.79
C VAL A 108 -9.01 -4.83 -1.25
N SER A 109 -8.18 -5.82 -1.57
CA SER A 109 -8.26 -7.19 -1.11
C SER A 109 -6.89 -7.68 -0.63
N ILE A 110 -6.88 -8.65 0.27
CA ILE A 110 -5.66 -9.30 0.74
C ILE A 110 -5.26 -10.36 -0.28
N GLN A 111 -4.14 -10.16 -0.97
CA GLN A 111 -3.65 -11.13 -1.94
C GLN A 111 -2.86 -12.26 -1.27
N SER A 112 -1.93 -11.91 -0.39
CA SER A 112 -1.06 -12.90 0.23
C SER A 112 -0.48 -12.43 1.56
N GLN A 113 -0.12 -13.42 2.36
CA GLN A 113 0.72 -13.26 3.53
C GLN A 113 2.13 -13.71 3.14
N GLY A 114 3.15 -12.91 3.48
CA GLY A 114 4.54 -13.30 3.29
C GLY A 114 4.97 -14.41 4.26
N ALA A 115 6.10 -15.05 3.96
CA ALA A 115 6.60 -16.17 4.75
C ALA A 115 6.85 -15.77 6.21
N VAL A 116 6.10 -16.38 7.13
CA VAL A 116 6.28 -16.16 8.58
C VAL A 116 7.34 -17.12 9.09
N ASN A 117 8.59 -16.63 9.20
CA ASN A 117 9.66 -17.39 9.84
C ASN A 117 9.47 -17.40 11.38
N THR A 118 9.36 -18.57 12.01
CA THR A 118 9.20 -18.69 13.48
C THR A 118 10.54 -18.80 14.21
N ALA A 119 11.67 -18.79 13.50
CA ALA A 119 13.00 -19.04 14.06
C ALA A 119 13.59 -17.89 14.91
N GLY A 120 12.78 -16.95 15.39
CA GLY A 120 13.19 -15.88 16.32
C GLY A 120 14.10 -14.79 15.74
N THR A 121 14.67 -14.98 14.55
CA THR A 121 15.56 -14.01 13.88
C THR A 121 14.83 -12.85 13.22
N ASP A 122 13.60 -13.09 12.75
CA ASP A 122 12.81 -12.10 12.01
C ASP A 122 11.50 -11.76 12.73
N GLY A 123 11.37 -10.50 13.14
CA GLY A 123 10.15 -9.97 13.77
C GLY A 123 9.08 -9.48 12.80
N THR A 124 9.29 -9.63 11.48
CA THR A 124 8.46 -9.00 10.45
C THR A 124 7.36 -9.93 9.94
N PHE A 125 6.14 -9.42 9.89
CA PHE A 125 4.96 -10.02 9.29
C PHE A 125 4.54 -9.18 8.08
N THR A 126 4.75 -9.67 6.87
CA THR A 126 4.38 -8.95 5.65
C THR A 126 3.01 -9.38 5.14
N VAL A 127 2.20 -8.40 4.75
CA VAL A 127 0.91 -8.61 4.08
C VAL A 127 0.93 -7.83 2.78
N THR A 128 0.58 -8.51 1.68
CA THR A 128 0.42 -7.88 0.38
C THR A 128 -1.07 -7.74 0.10
N LEU A 129 -1.49 -6.50 -0.09
CA LEU A 129 -2.83 -6.12 -0.49
C LEU A 129 -2.81 -5.71 -1.97
N ALA A 130 -3.93 -5.87 -2.66
CA ALA A 130 -4.11 -5.31 -3.98
C ALA A 130 -5.44 -4.61 -4.11
N GLY A 131 -5.42 -3.47 -4.79
CA GLY A 131 -6.61 -2.74 -5.14
C GLY A 131 -6.39 -1.92 -6.40
N THR A 132 -7.29 -0.97 -6.62
CA THR A 132 -7.32 -0.14 -7.82
C THR A 132 -7.09 1.30 -7.42
N TRP A 133 -6.14 1.96 -8.08
CA TRP A 133 -5.90 3.40 -7.96
C TRP A 133 -6.42 4.09 -9.22
N TYR A 134 -7.30 5.06 -9.02
CA TYR A 134 -7.82 5.90 -10.10
C TYR A 134 -6.77 6.92 -10.49
N VAL A 135 -6.44 6.95 -11.78
CA VAL A 135 -5.46 7.85 -12.39
C VAL A 135 -6.14 8.58 -13.54
N ASN A 136 -5.64 9.76 -13.91
CA ASN A 136 -6.22 10.59 -14.98
C ASN A 136 -7.69 11.00 -14.74
N ASP A 137 -8.11 11.14 -13.48
CA ASP A 137 -9.49 11.47 -13.08
C ASP A 137 -10.05 12.71 -13.78
N SER A 138 -9.20 13.72 -14.06
CA SER A 138 -9.62 14.94 -14.77
C SER A 138 -9.97 14.75 -16.26
N MET A 139 -9.70 13.58 -16.85
CA MET A 139 -10.01 13.26 -18.25
C MET A 139 -11.35 12.52 -18.43
N TRP A 140 -11.96 12.08 -17.33
CA TRP A 140 -13.19 11.27 -17.33
C TRP A 140 -14.25 11.98 -16.49
N ILE A 141 -14.91 13.00 -17.06
CA ILE A 141 -16.08 13.67 -16.46
C ILE A 141 -17.39 13.03 -16.93
#